data_AF-A0A2M8DCM2-F1
#
_entry.id   AF-A0A2M8DCM2-F1
#
_cell.length_a   1.000
_cell.length_b   1.000
_cell.length_c   1.000
_cell.angle_alpha   90.00
_cell.angle_beta   90.00
_cell.angle_gamma   90.00
#
_symmetry.space_group_name_H-M   'P 1'
#
loop_
_entity.id
_entity.type
_entity.pdbx_description
1 polymer ?
#
loop_
_entity_poly.entity_id
_entity_poly.type
_entity_poly.pdbx_seq_one_letter_code
_entity_poly.pdbx_strand_id
1 'polypeptide(L)'
;KGTLEKSSLKIKIDLALVDYYVKNKTDYKLKINDLKNLLEKYVKRQYSQKVNIIINAQLTITGTTIENMNFGRVGDGNLNNGLISYIYPQAMKMSYGKHPSHISRTYQKIAQTIANQINIKLNKRTFVWLYADKNLPVSQPKLIHVQIADYQIKDNPLIERIINKNFSLLSI
;
A
#
# COMPACT_ATOMS: atom_id res chain seq x y z
N LYS A 1 4.30 3.75 10.92
CA LYS A 1 4.36 2.27 11.15
C LYS A 1 3.16 1.83 12.00
N GLY A 2 2.41 0.81 11.56
CA GLY A 2 1.35 0.19 12.36
C GLY A 2 1.73 -1.23 12.78
N THR A 3 1.48 -1.60 14.03
CA THR A 3 1.57 -3.00 14.51
C THR A 3 0.25 -3.38 15.18
N LEU A 4 -0.21 -4.59 14.91
CA LEU A 4 -1.37 -5.18 15.58
C LEU A 4 -0.85 -6.30 16.48
N GLU A 5 -0.99 -6.12 17.80
CA GLU A 5 -0.55 -7.08 18.81
C GLU A 5 -1.77 -7.55 19.60
N LYS A 6 -2.10 -8.84 19.48
CA LYS A 6 -3.34 -9.45 19.99
C LYS A 6 -4.58 -8.71 19.43
N SER A 7 -5.12 -7.76 20.20
CA SER A 7 -6.28 -6.93 19.83
C SER A 7 -6.02 -5.43 20.02
N SER A 8 -4.74 -5.04 20.11
CA SER A 8 -4.29 -3.66 20.29
C SER A 8 -3.55 -3.18 19.05
N LEU A 9 -4.08 -2.14 18.41
CA LEU A 9 -3.49 -1.48 17.26
C LEU A 9 -2.58 -0.34 17.72
N LYS A 10 -1.28 -0.48 17.53
CA LYS A 10 -0.29 0.56 17.81
C LYS A 10 0.09 1.26 16.50
N ILE A 11 -0.14 2.56 16.42
CA ILE A 11 0.19 3.38 15.26
C ILE A 11 1.26 4.38 15.67
N LYS A 12 2.47 4.23 15.13
CA LYS A 12 3.54 5.22 15.24
C LYS A 12 3.55 6.09 13.99
N ILE A 13 3.51 7.41 14.18
CA ILE A 13 3.58 8.42 13.13
C ILE A 13 4.82 9.27 13.40
N ASP A 14 5.74 9.23 12.46
CA ASP A 14 6.86 10.16 12.41
C ASP A 14 6.46 11.27 11.41
N LEU A 15 6.50 12.54 11.82
CA LEU A 15 6.12 13.66 10.96
C LEU A 15 7.07 14.86 11.09
N ALA A 16 7.16 15.63 10.01
CA ALA A 16 7.82 16.92 9.99
C ALA A 16 6.78 18.02 10.20
N LEU A 17 7.02 18.90 11.17
CA LEU A 17 6.27 20.14 11.37
C LEU A 17 7.10 21.30 10.82
N VAL A 18 6.48 22.17 10.03
CA VAL A 18 7.13 23.39 9.57
C VAL A 18 7.25 24.37 10.75
N ASP A 19 8.47 24.73 11.10
CA ASP A 19 8.82 25.52 12.29
C ASP A 19 8.15 26.90 12.29
N TYR A 20 8.01 27.52 11.12
CA TYR A 20 7.34 28.79 10.89
C TYR A 20 5.91 28.80 11.45
N TYR A 21 5.22 27.65 11.46
CA TYR A 21 3.87 27.52 11.99
C TYR A 21 3.81 27.09 13.46
N VAL A 22 4.94 27.02 14.16
CA VAL A 22 5.04 26.61 15.57
C VAL A 22 5.65 27.75 16.38
N LYS A 23 4.79 28.48 17.11
CA LYS A 23 5.20 29.71 17.79
C LYS A 23 6.15 29.48 18.97
N ASN A 24 5.93 28.41 19.71
CA ASN A 24 6.68 28.05 20.91
C ASN A 24 6.39 26.59 21.31
N LYS A 25 7.03 26.13 22.39
CA LYS A 25 6.86 24.77 22.93
C LYS A 25 5.42 24.43 23.33
N THR A 26 4.64 25.40 23.76
CA THR A 26 3.22 25.19 24.12
C THR A 26 2.38 24.95 22.88
N ASP A 27 2.52 25.79 21.86
CA ASP A 27 1.85 25.63 20.56
C ASP A 27 2.20 24.30 19.89
N TYR A 28 3.48 23.90 19.94
CA TYR A 28 3.92 22.56 19.51
C TYR A 28 3.12 21.44 20.19
N LYS A 29 3.05 21.45 21.53
CA LYS A 29 2.34 20.42 22.29
C LYS A 29 0.85 20.37 21.96
N LEU A 30 0.22 21.54 21.80
CA LEU A 30 -1.19 21.65 21.42
C LEU A 30 -1.45 21.01 20.06
N LYS A 31 -0.67 21.37 19.02
CA LYS A 31 -0.80 20.80 17.68
C LYS A 31 -0.65 19.27 17.68
N ILE A 32 0.32 18.74 18.42
CA ILE A 32 0.51 17.29 18.54
C ILE A 32 -0.67 16.62 19.24
N ASN A 33 -1.19 17.22 20.31
CA ASN A 33 -2.34 16.69 21.03
C ASN A 33 -3.62 16.72 20.17
N ASP A 34 -3.85 17.81 19.45
CA ASP A 34 -5.00 17.95 18.54
C ASP A 34 -4.94 16.93 17.41
N LEU A 35 -3.77 16.76 16.79
CA LEU A 35 -3.55 15.73 15.77
C LEU A 35 -3.79 14.33 16.34
N LYS A 36 -3.28 14.05 17.54
CA LYS A 36 -3.50 12.76 18.21
C LYS A 36 -4.99 12.49 18.42
N ASN A 37 -5.74 13.45 18.95
CA ASN A 37 -7.17 13.34 19.19
C ASN A 37 -7.95 13.13 17.89
N LEU A 38 -7.61 13.87 16.84
CA LEU A 38 -8.22 13.73 15.52
C LEU A 38 -8.01 12.32 14.95
N LEU A 39 -6.77 11.83 15.01
CA LEU A 39 -6.42 10.51 14.51
C LEU A 39 -7.07 9.40 15.34
N GLU A 40 -7.09 9.51 16.66
CA GLU A 40 -7.76 8.53 17.52
C GLU A 40 -9.25 8.44 17.20
N LYS A 41 -9.91 9.58 17.00
CA LYS A 41 -11.32 9.63 16.58
C LYS A 41 -11.52 9.02 15.19
N TYR A 42 -10.63 9.30 14.25
CA TYR A 42 -10.69 8.75 12.90
C TYR A 42 -10.54 7.22 12.90
N VAL A 43 -9.54 6.69 13.61
CA VAL A 43 -9.27 5.24 13.65
C VAL A 43 -10.38 4.50 14.41
N LYS A 44 -10.87 5.02 15.55
CA LYS A 44 -11.97 4.40 16.31
C LYS A 44 -13.28 4.29 15.52
N ARG A 45 -13.51 5.14 14.51
CA ARG A 45 -14.68 5.03 13.61
C ARG A 45 -14.59 3.86 12.63
N GLN A 46 -13.38 3.40 12.34
CA GLN A 46 -13.12 2.36 11.33
C GLN A 46 -12.77 1.01 11.97
N TYR A 47 -12.27 1.01 13.20
CA TYR A 47 -11.72 -0.16 13.88
C TYR A 47 -12.22 -0.24 15.31
N SER A 48 -12.61 -1.44 15.75
CA SER A 48 -13.09 -1.71 17.11
C SER A 48 -11.96 -2.02 18.10
N GLN A 49 -10.73 -2.23 17.62
CA GLN A 49 -9.56 -2.55 18.42
C GLN A 49 -9.17 -1.38 19.34
N LYS A 50 -8.50 -1.69 20.45
CA LYS A 50 -7.85 -0.65 21.27
C LYS A 50 -6.75 0.01 20.44
N VAL A 51 -6.82 1.33 20.27
CA VAL A 51 -5.84 2.09 19.47
C VAL A 51 -4.88 2.82 20.39
N ASN A 52 -3.58 2.72 20.12
CA ASN A 52 -2.53 3.51 20.75
C ASN A 52 -1.76 4.29 19.67
N ILE A 53 -1.94 5.61 19.61
CA ILE A 53 -1.26 6.49 18.65
C ILE A 53 -0.08 7.17 19.33
N ILE A 54 1.10 6.98 18.73
CA ILE A 54 2.35 7.61 19.15
C ILE A 54 2.79 8.53 18.02
N ILE A 55 2.91 9.82 18.33
CA ILE A 55 3.33 10.84 17.39
C ILE A 55 4.73 11.32 17.77
N ASN A 56 5.66 11.19 16.84
CA ASN A 56 7.02 11.71 16.95
C ASN A 56 7.19 12.79 15.88
N ALA A 57 7.11 14.05 16.30
CA ALA A 57 7.24 15.16 15.38
C ALA A 57 8.61 15.83 15.52
N GLN A 58 9.18 16.21 14.38
CA GLN A 58 10.40 16.99 14.29
C GLN A 58 10.07 18.35 13.67
N LEU A 59 10.65 19.42 14.20
CA LEU A 59 10.59 20.72 13.54
C LEU A 59 11.53 20.72 12.35
N THR A 60 11.05 21.30 11.25
CA THR A 60 11.75 21.41 9.97
C THR A 60 11.44 22.77 9.34
N ILE A 61 12.32 23.29 8.51
CA ILE A 61 12.14 24.53 7.76
C ILE A 61 11.21 24.28 6.57
N THR A 62 11.43 23.18 5.84
CA THR A 62 10.79 22.89 4.54
C THR A 62 9.63 21.91 4.63
N GLY A 63 9.35 21.35 5.81
CA GLY A 63 8.30 20.34 5.98
C GLY A 63 8.71 18.92 5.56
N THR A 64 10.00 18.69 5.33
CA THR A 64 10.56 17.36 5.03
C THR A 64 11.83 17.15 5.85
N THR A 65 12.08 15.91 6.25
CA THR A 65 13.30 15.55 6.98
C THR A 65 14.54 15.46 6.08
N ILE A 66 14.39 15.61 4.76
CA ILE A 66 15.49 15.61 3.79
C ILE A 66 16.50 16.73 4.09
N GLU A 67 16.04 17.87 4.62
CA GLU A 67 16.93 18.97 5.02
C GLU A 67 17.90 18.58 6.15
N ASN A 68 17.53 17.57 6.96
CA ASN A 68 18.34 17.07 8.08
C ASN A 68 19.18 15.85 7.67
N MET A 69 19.83 15.93 6.50
CA MET A 69 20.71 14.89 5.94
C MET A 69 20.05 13.51 5.72
N ASN A 70 18.71 13.45 5.66
CA ASN A 70 18.02 12.25 5.17
C ASN A 70 17.99 12.26 3.65
N PHE A 71 17.97 11.08 3.04
CA PHE A 71 17.84 10.92 1.60
C PHE A 71 16.77 9.89 1.25
N GLY A 72 16.22 10.01 0.06
CA GLY A 72 15.27 9.05 -0.49
C GLY A 72 15.85 8.35 -1.71
N ARG A 73 15.45 7.10 -1.93
CA ARG A 73 15.77 6.33 -3.13
C ARG A 73 14.51 5.71 -3.70
N VAL A 74 14.38 5.75 -5.03
CA VAL A 74 13.26 5.14 -5.72
C VAL A 74 13.27 3.63 -5.42
N GLY A 75 12.14 3.10 -4.93
CA GLY A 75 11.98 1.68 -4.61
C GLY A 75 12.09 1.32 -3.14
N ASP A 76 12.60 2.22 -2.30
CA ASP A 76 12.70 2.00 -0.84
C ASP A 76 11.43 2.44 -0.08
N GLY A 77 10.42 2.92 -0.81
CA GLY A 77 9.15 3.40 -0.27
C GLY A 77 8.02 2.39 -0.36
N ASN A 78 6.80 2.91 -0.44
CA ASN A 78 5.59 2.10 -0.59
C ASN A 78 5.58 1.30 -1.90
N LEU A 79 4.91 0.16 -1.88
CA LEU A 79 4.55 -0.57 -3.10
C LEU A 79 3.41 0.14 -3.84
N ASN A 80 3.02 -0.40 -4.99
CA ASN A 80 1.94 0.15 -5.83
C ASN A 80 0.60 0.33 -5.12
N ASN A 81 0.32 -0.44 -4.07
CA ASN A 81 -0.88 -0.32 -3.26
C ASN A 81 -0.77 0.74 -2.15
N GLY A 82 0.33 1.48 -2.07
CA GLY A 82 0.57 2.53 -1.08
C GLY A 82 1.02 2.01 0.29
N LEU A 83 1.33 0.71 0.44
CA LEU A 83 1.71 0.10 1.71
C LEU A 83 2.99 -0.72 1.59
N ILE A 84 3.66 -0.89 2.74
CA ILE A 84 4.71 -1.90 2.95
C ILE A 84 4.13 -2.92 3.95
N SER A 85 4.11 -4.19 3.60
CA SER A 85 3.58 -5.27 4.45
C SER A 85 4.58 -6.39 4.70
N TYR A 86 5.00 -6.58 5.94
CA TYR A 86 5.92 -7.68 6.29
C TYR A 86 5.26 -9.06 6.36
N ILE A 87 3.93 -9.13 6.24
CA ILE A 87 3.16 -10.36 6.43
C ILE A 87 2.43 -10.80 5.15
N TYR A 88 2.43 -9.98 4.10
CA TYR A 88 1.74 -10.28 2.86
C TYR A 88 2.72 -10.33 1.69
N PRO A 89 2.44 -11.16 0.67
CA PRO A 89 3.24 -11.23 -0.54
C PRO A 89 3.41 -9.85 -1.18
N GLN A 90 4.62 -9.59 -1.67
CA GLN A 90 5.00 -8.32 -2.29
C GLN A 90 5.64 -8.55 -3.66
N ALA A 91 5.50 -7.56 -4.54
CA ALA A 91 6.24 -7.56 -5.79
C ALA A 91 7.73 -7.31 -5.52
N MET A 92 8.60 -8.14 -6.11
CA MET A 92 10.06 -8.00 -5.94
C MET A 92 10.68 -6.88 -6.78
N LYS A 93 10.00 -6.45 -7.85
CA LYS A 93 10.50 -5.43 -8.78
C LYS A 93 9.81 -4.11 -8.53
N MET A 94 10.58 -3.03 -8.58
CA MET A 94 10.04 -1.68 -8.58
C MET A 94 9.26 -1.36 -9.86
N SER A 95 8.18 -0.61 -9.70
CA SER A 95 7.31 -0.07 -10.75
C SER A 95 7.55 1.42 -11.01
N TYR A 96 7.91 2.18 -9.97
CA TYR A 96 8.11 3.63 -10.03
C TYR A 96 9.30 3.99 -10.93
N GLY A 97 9.16 5.08 -11.70
CA GLY A 97 10.16 5.52 -12.67
C GLY A 97 10.24 4.69 -13.96
N LYS A 98 9.51 3.57 -14.06
CA LYS A 98 9.45 2.76 -15.29
C LYS A 98 8.40 3.29 -16.26
N HIS A 99 8.69 3.18 -17.57
CA HIS A 99 7.73 3.48 -18.65
C HIS A 99 6.40 2.72 -18.43
N PRO A 100 5.22 3.27 -18.76
CA PRO A 100 3.93 2.62 -18.53
C PRO A 100 3.78 1.21 -19.10
N SER A 101 4.43 0.90 -20.23
CA SER A 101 4.44 -0.43 -20.84
C SER A 101 5.46 -1.40 -20.25
N HIS A 102 6.31 -0.94 -19.33
CA HIS A 102 7.32 -1.79 -18.72
C HIS A 102 6.65 -2.87 -17.86
N ILE A 103 7.02 -4.12 -18.12
CA ILE A 103 6.35 -5.30 -17.57
C ILE A 103 6.16 -5.28 -16.06
N SER A 104 7.15 -4.82 -15.29
CA SER A 104 7.05 -4.74 -13.82
C SER A 104 5.97 -3.77 -13.35
N ARG A 105 5.75 -2.67 -14.07
CA ARG A 105 4.74 -1.66 -13.75
C ARG A 105 3.36 -2.14 -14.17
N THR A 106 3.25 -2.67 -15.39
CA THR A 106 2.00 -3.21 -15.94
C THR A 106 1.47 -4.35 -15.09
N TYR A 107 2.31 -5.34 -14.77
CA TYR A 107 1.88 -6.54 -14.05
C TYR A 107 1.46 -6.23 -12.62
N GLN A 108 2.18 -5.36 -11.92
CA GLN A 108 1.75 -4.99 -10.57
C GLN A 108 0.40 -4.26 -10.58
N LYS A 109 0.14 -3.39 -11.56
CA LYS A 109 -1.15 -2.72 -11.70
C LYS A 109 -2.26 -3.74 -11.99
N ILE A 110 -2.05 -4.63 -12.95
CA ILE A 110 -3.04 -5.65 -13.34
C ILE A 110 -3.31 -6.64 -12.20
N ALA A 111 -2.27 -7.13 -11.53
CA ALA A 111 -2.40 -8.03 -10.39
C ALA A 111 -3.26 -7.38 -9.28
N GLN A 112 -3.01 -6.11 -8.97
CA GLN A 112 -3.81 -5.36 -7.99
C GLN A 112 -5.25 -5.17 -8.46
N THR A 113 -5.48 -4.86 -9.74
CA THR A 113 -6.83 -4.71 -10.30
C THR A 113 -7.61 -6.03 -10.25
N ILE A 114 -7.00 -7.15 -10.65
CA ILE A 114 -7.62 -8.48 -10.60
C ILE A 114 -7.95 -8.85 -9.15
N ALA A 115 -6.99 -8.70 -8.22
CA ALA A 115 -7.19 -9.00 -6.81
C ALA A 115 -8.36 -8.20 -6.22
N ASN A 116 -8.45 -6.90 -6.54
CA ASN A 116 -9.54 -6.03 -6.10
C ASN A 116 -10.89 -6.45 -6.69
N GLN A 117 -10.96 -6.78 -7.98
CA GLN A 117 -12.21 -7.20 -8.63
C GLN A 117 -12.74 -8.52 -8.04
N ILE A 118 -11.86 -9.49 -7.80
CA ILE A 118 -12.22 -10.75 -7.14
C ILE A 118 -12.65 -10.49 -5.70
N ASN A 119 -11.90 -9.66 -4.95
CA ASN A 119 -12.26 -9.30 -3.59
C ASN A 119 -13.65 -8.65 -3.50
N ILE A 120 -13.97 -7.69 -4.37
CA ILE A 120 -15.29 -7.04 -4.40
C ILE A 120 -16.42 -8.04 -4.69
N LYS A 121 -16.17 -9.00 -5.60
CA LYS A 121 -17.19 -9.97 -6.00
C LYS A 121 -17.42 -11.10 -5.00
N LEU A 122 -16.36 -11.56 -4.33
CA LEU A 122 -16.43 -12.71 -3.43
C LEU A 122 -16.36 -12.33 -1.95
N ASN A 123 -16.01 -11.08 -1.64
CA ASN A 123 -15.70 -10.61 -0.28
C ASN A 123 -14.62 -11.47 0.41
N LYS A 124 -13.60 -11.89 -0.35
CA LYS A 124 -12.49 -12.73 0.12
C LYS A 124 -11.15 -12.08 -0.14
N ARG A 125 -10.22 -12.23 0.81
CA ARG A 125 -8.84 -11.78 0.64
C ARG A 125 -8.22 -12.54 -0.52
N THR A 126 -7.70 -11.81 -1.49
CA THR A 126 -7.20 -12.35 -2.75
C THR A 126 -5.78 -11.86 -3.02
N PHE A 127 -4.90 -12.77 -3.42
CA PHE A 127 -3.55 -12.48 -3.87
C PHE A 127 -3.40 -12.95 -5.31
N VAL A 128 -2.69 -12.16 -6.13
CA VAL A 128 -2.46 -12.45 -7.54
C VAL A 128 -0.98 -12.26 -7.84
N TRP A 129 -0.36 -13.26 -8.44
CA TRP A 129 0.99 -13.20 -8.96
C TRP A 129 0.97 -13.36 -10.46
N LEU A 130 1.76 -12.54 -11.13
CA LEU A 130 1.98 -12.61 -12.56
C LEU A 130 3.46 -12.83 -12.80
N TYR A 131 3.79 -13.92 -13.48
CA TYR A 131 5.15 -14.23 -13.88
C TYR A 131 5.33 -13.91 -15.36
N ALA A 132 6.35 -13.11 -15.64
CA ALA A 132 6.72 -12.72 -16.98
C ALA A 132 7.75 -13.67 -17.58
N ASP A 133 7.63 -13.92 -18.88
CA ASP A 133 8.74 -14.44 -19.70
C ASP A 133 9.18 -13.33 -20.66
N LYS A 134 10.50 -13.19 -20.85
CA LYS A 134 11.06 -12.19 -21.76
C LYS A 134 10.75 -12.48 -23.23
N ASN A 135 10.38 -13.72 -23.55
CA ASN A 135 10.07 -14.15 -24.90
C ASN A 135 8.57 -14.04 -25.24
N LEU A 136 7.73 -13.66 -24.27
CA LEU A 136 6.29 -13.49 -24.46
C LEU A 136 5.92 -12.01 -24.45
N PRO A 137 4.87 -11.61 -25.20
CA PRO A 137 4.36 -10.25 -25.11
C PRO A 137 3.81 -9.97 -23.71
N VAL A 138 3.77 -8.70 -23.31
CA VAL A 138 3.26 -8.29 -21.98
C VAL A 138 1.82 -8.77 -21.77
N SER A 139 1.01 -8.86 -22.82
CA SER A 139 -0.36 -9.40 -22.77
C SER A 139 -0.44 -10.89 -22.43
N GLN A 140 0.65 -11.64 -22.48
CA GLN A 140 0.72 -13.09 -22.24
C GLN A 140 1.69 -13.43 -21.10
N PRO A 141 1.26 -13.33 -19.83
CA PRO A 141 2.07 -13.80 -18.72
C PRO A 141 2.28 -15.30 -18.83
N LYS A 142 3.49 -15.76 -18.51
CA LYS A 142 3.85 -17.18 -18.50
C LYS A 142 3.13 -17.95 -17.40
N LEU A 143 2.83 -17.30 -16.28
CA LEU A 143 2.02 -17.86 -15.21
C LEU A 143 1.17 -16.77 -14.56
N ILE A 144 -0.09 -17.12 -14.30
CA ILE A 144 -1.00 -16.37 -13.45
C ILE A 144 -1.34 -17.27 -12.27
N HIS A 145 -0.98 -16.86 -11.07
CA HIS A 145 -1.36 -17.57 -9.85
C HIS A 145 -2.32 -16.70 -9.04
N VAL A 146 -3.47 -17.27 -8.68
CA VAL A 146 -4.49 -16.60 -7.86
C VAL A 146 -4.70 -17.43 -6.61
N GLN A 147 -4.58 -16.78 -5.45
CA GLN A 147 -4.87 -17.40 -4.15
C GLN A 147 -5.99 -16.60 -3.48
N ILE A 148 -7.04 -17.30 -3.05
CA ILE A 148 -8.19 -16.69 -2.38
C ILE A 148 -8.35 -17.37 -1.00
N ALA A 149 -8.46 -16.58 0.05
CA ALA A 149 -8.58 -17.10 1.41
C ALA A 149 -9.87 -17.92 1.59
N ASP A 150 -9.73 -19.11 2.17
CA ASP A 150 -10.83 -20.05 2.45
C ASP A 150 -11.70 -20.34 1.22
N TYR A 151 -11.05 -20.42 0.05
CA TYR A 151 -11.72 -20.61 -1.22
C TYR A 151 -10.93 -21.56 -2.11
N GLN A 152 -11.53 -22.70 -2.43
CA GLN A 152 -10.97 -23.62 -3.41
C GLN A 152 -11.37 -23.15 -4.80
N ILE A 153 -10.37 -22.75 -5.59
CA ILE A 153 -10.56 -22.43 -7.01
C ILE A 153 -10.66 -23.78 -7.72
N LYS A 154 -11.89 -24.30 -7.87
CA LYS A 154 -12.21 -25.27 -8.91
C LYS A 154 -12.83 -24.48 -10.06
N ASP A 155 -12.34 -24.70 -11.28
CA ASP A 155 -12.75 -24.07 -12.54
C ASP A 155 -13.85 -23.04 -12.37
N ASN A 156 -13.45 -21.79 -12.13
CA ASN A 156 -14.36 -20.71 -11.82
C ASN A 156 -14.42 -19.73 -12.99
N PRO A 157 -15.48 -19.79 -13.83
CA PRO A 157 -15.63 -18.93 -15.00
C PRO A 157 -15.61 -17.43 -14.68
N LEU A 158 -15.98 -17.04 -13.45
CA LEU A 158 -15.93 -15.64 -13.03
C LEU A 158 -14.48 -15.14 -12.92
N ILE A 159 -13.61 -15.95 -12.32
CA ILE A 159 -12.19 -15.59 -12.11
C ILE A 159 -11.49 -15.51 -13.46
N GLU A 160 -11.72 -16.50 -14.34
CA GLU A 160 -11.17 -16.50 -15.70
C GLU A 160 -11.66 -15.29 -16.50
N ARG A 161 -12.95 -14.97 -16.45
CA ARG A 161 -13.50 -13.79 -17.12
C ARG A 161 -12.87 -12.50 -16.61
N ILE A 162 -12.65 -12.38 -15.29
CA ILE A 162 -11.96 -11.24 -14.69
C ILE A 162 -10.53 -11.16 -15.24
N ILE A 163 -9.77 -12.25 -15.22
CA ILE A 163 -8.39 -12.29 -15.73
C ILE A 163 -8.36 -11.88 -17.20
N ASN A 164 -9.13 -12.56 -18.06
CA ASN A 164 -9.14 -12.33 -19.50
C ASN A 164 -9.52 -10.89 -19.86
N LYS A 165 -10.51 -10.31 -19.17
CA LYS A 165 -10.91 -8.91 -19.36
C LYS A 165 -9.77 -7.93 -19.06
N ASN A 166 -8.93 -8.19 -18.06
CA ASN A 166 -7.85 -7.27 -17.70
C ASN A 166 -6.65 -7.37 -18.65
N PHE A 167 -6.43 -8.53 -19.29
CA PHE A 167 -5.37 -8.70 -20.28
C PHE A 167 -5.79 -8.29 -21.70
N SER A 168 -7.06 -8.41 -22.08
CA SER A 168 -7.53 -7.95 -23.41
C SER A 168 -7.33 -6.46 -23.64
N LEU A 169 -7.29 -5.67 -22.56
CA LEU A 169 -7.01 -4.22 -22.59
C LEU A 169 -5.55 -3.87 -22.90
N LEU A 170 -4.64 -4.86 -22.89
CA LEU A 170 -3.24 -4.69 -23.24
C LEU A 170 -2.92 -5.02 -24.70
N SER A 171 -3.87 -5.59 -25.44
CA SER A 171 -3.65 -6.16 -26.78
C SER A 171 -3.69 -5.13 -27.91
N ILE A 172 -3.29 -3.88 -27.66
CA ILE A 172 -3.18 -2.81 -28.67
C ILE A 172 -1.74 -2.74 -29.16
#